data_AF-A0A352A564-F1
#
_entry.id   AF-A0A352A564-F1
#
_cell.length_a   1.000
_cell.length_b   1.000
_cell.length_c   1.000
_cell.angle_alpha   90.00
_cell.angle_beta   90.00
_cell.angle_gamma   90.00
#
_symmetry.space_group_name_H-M   'P 1'
#
loop_
_entity.id
_entity.type
_entity.pdbx_description
1 polymer ?
#
loop_
_entity_poly.entity_id
_entity_poly.type
_entity_poly.pdbx_seq_one_letter_code
_entity_poly.pdbx_strand_id
1 'polypeptide(L)'
;MNSNIIEKANILVNSSDTAYMAVIDENNYPSASTISSIKTDGIFEAYFSTGIDANKAKRILKNNKVSLCYNIEGDNVTLVGEAQILTDKDIKHALWQDWFINHFPLGKDDPTYCIIKFTTKRVSLWIDRECSEFTIDEVLHIQSACGLLCDRCEYKKTHGCEGCIETKGHPFYGECSIAVCCQEKGYEHCGECSQMPCEKLHEYSCGDSEHCDKPKGARLNILRCWAKRI
;
A
#
# COMPACT_ATOMS: atom_id res chain seq x y z
N MET A 1 8.09 -7.19 13.19
CA MET A 1 7.89 -6.54 11.88
C MET A 1 6.82 -5.46 11.99
N ASN A 2 7.27 -4.25 12.30
CA ASN A 2 6.44 -3.11 12.67
C ASN A 2 5.90 -2.40 11.41
N SER A 3 4.84 -1.58 11.52
CA SER A 3 4.26 -0.75 10.44
C SER A 3 5.31 0.00 9.61
N ASN A 4 6.50 0.22 10.18
CA ASN A 4 7.72 0.68 9.54
C ASN A 4 8.06 0.01 8.20
N ILE A 5 8.01 -1.33 8.09
CA ILE A 5 8.43 -2.02 6.86
C ILE A 5 7.43 -1.76 5.72
N ILE A 6 6.15 -1.64 6.06
CA ILE A 6 5.07 -1.29 5.12
C ILE A 6 5.30 0.13 4.64
N GLU A 7 5.67 1.04 5.54
CA GLU A 7 5.92 2.41 5.16
C GLU A 7 7.16 2.56 4.26
N LYS A 8 8.25 1.84 4.55
CA LYS A 8 9.41 1.80 3.67
C LYS A 8 9.03 1.27 2.28
N ALA A 9 8.20 0.22 2.22
CA ALA A 9 7.70 -0.30 0.95
C ALA A 9 6.83 0.72 0.19
N ASN A 10 5.95 1.44 0.89
CA ASN A 10 5.15 2.53 0.30
C ASN A 10 6.05 3.62 -0.28
N ILE A 11 7.06 4.07 0.48
CA ILE A 11 8.00 5.10 0.04
C ILE A 11 8.74 4.62 -1.23
N LEU A 12 9.24 3.38 -1.24
CA LEU A 12 9.96 2.82 -2.39
C LEU A 12 9.06 2.77 -3.63
N VAL A 13 7.84 2.24 -3.51
CA VAL A 13 6.89 2.15 -4.62
C VAL A 13 6.48 3.53 -5.13
N ASN A 14 6.20 4.47 -4.23
CA ASN A 14 5.81 5.84 -4.60
C ASN A 14 6.95 6.65 -5.22
N SER A 15 8.20 6.31 -4.92
CA SER A 15 9.39 6.99 -5.47
C SER A 15 9.87 6.38 -6.80
N SER A 16 9.19 5.33 -7.29
CA SER A 16 9.61 4.59 -8.48
C SER A 16 8.85 5.02 -9.73
N ASP A 17 9.57 5.56 -10.71
CA ASP A 17 9.00 5.93 -12.01
C ASP A 17 8.81 4.73 -12.96
N THR A 18 9.41 3.58 -12.63
CA THR A 18 9.37 2.36 -13.45
C THR A 18 9.03 1.15 -12.59
N ALA A 19 8.10 0.35 -13.08
CA ALA A 19 7.81 -0.98 -12.54
C ALA A 19 8.22 -2.06 -13.55
N TYR A 20 8.56 -3.24 -13.06
CA TYR A 20 8.63 -4.46 -13.86
C TYR A 20 7.30 -5.18 -13.76
N MET A 21 6.53 -5.22 -14.85
CA MET A 21 5.22 -5.86 -14.89
C MET A 21 5.31 -7.21 -15.58
N ALA A 22 4.98 -8.27 -14.84
CA ALA A 22 4.79 -9.61 -15.39
C ALA A 22 3.30 -9.90 -15.60
N VAL A 23 2.96 -10.31 -16.82
CA VAL A 23 1.63 -10.76 -17.24
C VAL A 23 1.71 -12.20 -17.75
N ILE A 24 0.59 -12.92 -17.72
CA ILE A 24 0.50 -14.27 -18.30
C ILE A 24 0.15 -14.17 -19.77
N ASP A 25 0.92 -14.84 -20.63
CA ASP A 25 0.66 -14.90 -22.07
C ASP A 25 -0.38 -15.97 -22.46
N GLU A 26 -0.71 -16.02 -23.74
CA GLU A 26 -1.67 -16.95 -24.33
C GLU A 26 -1.27 -18.43 -24.21
N ASN A 27 0.01 -18.72 -23.96
CA ASN A 27 0.56 -20.06 -23.77
C ASN A 27 0.80 -20.39 -22.28
N ASN A 28 0.28 -19.57 -21.37
CA ASN A 28 0.44 -19.65 -19.91
C ASN A 28 1.88 -19.42 -19.41
N TYR A 29 2.75 -18.78 -20.19
CA TYR A 29 4.06 -18.37 -19.69
C TYR A 29 4.01 -16.97 -19.05
N PRO A 30 4.78 -16.73 -17.99
CA PRO A 30 4.99 -15.39 -17.48
C PRO A 30 5.86 -14.58 -18.45
N SER A 31 5.44 -13.36 -18.77
CA SER A 31 6.16 -12.43 -19.62
C SER A 31 6.32 -11.10 -18.89
N ALA A 32 7.56 -10.73 -18.58
CA ALA A 32 7.90 -9.50 -17.87
C ALA A 32 8.44 -8.43 -18.82
N SER A 33 8.02 -7.18 -18.62
CA SER A 33 8.71 -6.02 -19.19
C SER A 33 8.61 -4.82 -18.25
N THR A 34 9.47 -3.83 -18.45
CA THR A 34 9.33 -2.54 -17.77
C THR A 34 8.11 -1.78 -18.28
N ILE A 35 7.57 -0.92 -17.42
CA ILE A 35 6.47 0.00 -17.70
C ILE A 35 6.59 1.24 -16.80
N SER A 36 6.25 2.41 -17.33
CA SER A 36 6.27 3.66 -16.56
C SER A 36 5.13 3.68 -15.54
N SER A 37 5.47 3.89 -14.27
CA SER A 37 4.53 4.05 -13.17
C SER A 37 3.95 5.47 -13.20
N ILE A 38 2.64 5.61 -13.34
CA ILE A 38 1.99 6.94 -13.45
C ILE A 38 1.61 7.46 -12.07
N LYS A 39 1.00 6.58 -11.28
CA LYS A 39 0.46 6.88 -9.96
C LYS A 39 0.43 5.61 -9.14
N THR A 40 0.72 5.73 -7.86
CA THR A 40 0.63 4.66 -6.88
C THR A 40 -0.13 5.15 -5.64
N ASP A 41 -0.83 4.25 -4.96
CA ASP A 41 -1.29 4.41 -3.58
C ASP A 41 -0.48 3.43 -2.73
N GLY A 42 0.81 3.74 -2.56
CA GLY A 42 1.76 2.85 -1.90
C GLY A 42 1.75 1.44 -2.50
N ILE A 43 1.76 0.43 -1.63
CA ILE A 43 1.69 -0.98 -2.01
C ILE A 43 0.27 -1.47 -2.37
N PHE A 44 -0.76 -0.63 -2.31
CA PHE A 44 -2.16 -1.06 -2.45
C PHE A 44 -2.62 -1.05 -3.90
N GLU A 45 -2.36 0.05 -4.61
CA GLU A 45 -2.77 0.24 -6.00
C GLU A 45 -1.67 0.90 -6.83
N ALA A 46 -1.61 0.56 -8.12
CA ALA A 46 -0.72 1.20 -9.08
C ALA A 46 -1.42 1.39 -10.43
N TYR A 47 -1.10 2.48 -11.12
CA TYR A 47 -1.74 2.90 -12.35
C TYR A 47 -0.70 3.07 -13.47
N PHE A 48 -1.00 2.51 -14.65
CA PHE A 48 -0.14 2.53 -15.83
C PHE A 48 -0.95 2.89 -17.08
N SER A 49 -0.29 3.32 -18.15
CA SER A 49 -0.92 3.55 -19.45
C SER A 49 -0.50 2.46 -20.43
N THR A 50 -1.41 2.11 -21.33
CA THR A 50 -1.10 1.23 -22.45
C THR A 50 -2.09 1.46 -23.59
N GLY A 51 -1.80 0.87 -24.75
CA GLY A 51 -2.76 0.78 -25.84
C GLY A 51 -3.77 -0.35 -25.58
N ILE A 52 -5.06 -0.13 -25.82
CA ILE A 52 -6.12 -1.15 -25.67
C ILE A 52 -5.85 -2.38 -26.55
N ASP A 53 -5.20 -2.18 -27.69
CA ASP A 53 -4.81 -3.23 -28.62
C ASP A 53 -3.40 -3.78 -28.40
N ALA A 54 -2.66 -3.25 -27.42
CA ALA A 54 -1.31 -3.72 -27.11
C ALA A 54 -1.34 -5.10 -26.44
N ASN A 55 -0.22 -5.83 -26.55
CA ASN A 55 -0.07 -7.17 -25.97
C ASN A 55 -0.42 -7.21 -24.48
N LYS A 56 -0.07 -6.17 -23.70
CA LYS A 56 -0.37 -6.10 -22.26
C LYS A 56 -1.87 -6.04 -22.00
N ALA A 57 -2.60 -5.11 -22.63
CA ALA A 57 -4.04 -4.99 -22.45
C ALA A 57 -4.76 -6.28 -22.85
N LYS A 58 -4.42 -6.83 -24.03
CA LYS A 58 -5.00 -8.09 -24.52
C LYS A 58 -4.75 -9.28 -23.59
N ARG A 59 -3.56 -9.38 -23.00
CA ARG A 59 -3.22 -10.43 -22.02
C ARG A 59 -3.95 -10.25 -20.71
N ILE A 60 -3.99 -9.02 -20.17
CA ILE A 60 -4.70 -8.70 -18.92
C ILE A 60 -6.20 -8.96 -19.04
N LEU A 61 -6.82 -8.63 -20.18
CA LEU A 61 -8.24 -8.92 -20.44
C LEU A 61 -8.56 -10.41 -20.45
N LYS A 62 -7.59 -11.28 -20.78
CA LYS A 62 -7.75 -12.74 -20.75
C LYS A 62 -7.40 -13.33 -19.39
N ASN A 63 -6.36 -12.82 -18.75
CA ASN A 63 -5.91 -13.24 -17.42
C ASN A 63 -5.42 -12.01 -16.66
N ASN A 64 -6.21 -11.60 -15.68
CA ASN A 64 -5.97 -10.40 -14.92
C ASN A 64 -4.91 -10.57 -13.82
N LYS A 65 -4.34 -11.76 -13.61
CA LYS A 65 -3.31 -11.99 -12.60
C LYS A 65 -1.98 -11.39 -13.08
N VAL A 66 -1.50 -10.42 -12.31
CA VAL A 66 -0.32 -9.63 -12.65
C VAL A 66 0.63 -9.60 -11.45
N SER A 67 1.92 -9.51 -11.74
CA SER A 67 2.94 -9.18 -10.74
C SER A 67 3.63 -7.87 -11.12
N LEU A 68 3.88 -7.02 -10.14
CA LEU A 68 4.71 -5.83 -10.25
C LEU A 68 5.94 -6.01 -9.37
N CYS A 69 7.09 -5.55 -9.85
CA CYS A 69 8.27 -5.40 -9.02
C CYS A 69 8.80 -3.97 -9.15
N TYR A 70 9.14 -3.38 -8.01
CA TYR A 70 9.81 -2.10 -7.89
C TYR A 70 11.16 -2.31 -7.23
N ASN A 71 12.18 -1.62 -7.72
CA ASN A 71 13.54 -1.74 -7.21
C ASN A 71 14.24 -0.38 -7.20
N ILE A 72 14.82 -0.04 -6.05
CA ILE A 72 15.65 1.16 -5.86
C ILE A 72 16.88 0.72 -5.06
N GLU A 73 18.08 0.96 -5.61
CA GLU A 73 19.36 0.79 -4.90
C GLU A 73 19.56 -0.56 -4.19
N GLY A 74 18.97 -1.63 -4.71
CA GLY A 74 19.04 -2.99 -4.16
C GLY A 74 17.78 -3.42 -3.41
N ASP A 75 17.06 -2.49 -2.78
CA ASP A 75 15.79 -2.79 -2.12
C ASP A 75 14.73 -3.15 -3.17
N ASN A 76 13.91 -4.15 -2.89
CA ASN A 76 12.85 -4.59 -3.80
C ASN A 76 11.51 -4.82 -3.11
N VAL A 77 10.45 -4.48 -3.82
CA VAL A 77 9.07 -4.73 -3.44
C VAL A 77 8.38 -5.41 -4.61
N THR A 78 7.99 -6.67 -4.41
CA THR A 78 7.19 -7.45 -5.35
C THR A 78 5.74 -7.49 -4.88
N LEU A 79 4.84 -7.04 -5.74
CA LEU A 79 3.39 -7.01 -5.52
C LEU A 79 2.74 -8.04 -6.45
N VAL A 80 1.96 -8.95 -5.90
CA VAL A 80 1.13 -9.89 -6.67
C VAL A 80 -0.32 -9.49 -6.49
N GLY A 81 -1.05 -9.39 -7.60
CA GLY A 81 -2.42 -8.87 -7.59
C GLY A 81 -3.17 -9.06 -8.89
N GLU A 82 -4.19 -8.23 -9.07
CA GLU A 82 -5.09 -8.27 -10.22
C GLU A 82 -5.10 -6.92 -10.93
N ALA A 83 -5.18 -6.95 -12.26
CA ALA A 83 -5.22 -5.77 -13.10
C ALA A 83 -6.58 -5.62 -13.80
N GLN A 84 -7.02 -4.38 -13.96
CA GLN A 84 -8.23 -4.02 -14.69
C GLN A 84 -7.87 -2.99 -15.77
N ILE A 85 -8.47 -3.14 -16.94
CA ILE A 85 -8.34 -2.16 -18.03
C ILE A 85 -9.48 -1.16 -17.90
N LEU A 86 -9.13 0.11 -17.69
CA LEU A 86 -10.06 1.22 -17.55
C LEU A 86 -10.03 2.09 -18.81
N THR A 87 -11.21 2.42 -19.32
CA THR A 87 -11.40 3.24 -20.52
C THR A 87 -12.27 4.47 -20.25
N ASP A 88 -12.71 4.66 -19.00
CA ASP A 88 -13.53 5.78 -18.59
C ASP A 88 -12.82 7.12 -18.87
N LYS A 89 -13.57 8.07 -19.42
CA LYS A 89 -13.03 9.35 -19.84
C LYS A 89 -12.40 10.11 -18.67
N ASP A 90 -13.07 10.13 -17.52
CA ASP A 90 -12.63 10.91 -16.37
C ASP A 90 -11.29 10.41 -15.82
N ILE A 91 -11.09 9.09 -15.70
CA ILE A 91 -9.82 8.54 -15.21
C ILE A 91 -8.70 8.68 -16.23
N LYS A 92 -8.98 8.48 -17.52
CA LYS A 92 -8.03 8.73 -18.61
C LYS A 92 -7.55 10.18 -18.60
N HIS A 93 -8.48 11.12 -18.44
CA HIS A 93 -8.15 12.55 -18.41
C HIS A 93 -7.39 12.91 -17.13
N ALA A 94 -7.78 12.37 -15.98
CA ALA A 94 -7.13 12.63 -14.70
C ALA A 94 -5.71 12.06 -14.59
N LEU A 95 -5.42 10.96 -15.29
CA LEU A 95 -4.11 10.31 -15.28
C LEU A 95 -3.25 10.59 -16.52
N TRP A 96 -3.71 11.47 -17.40
CA TRP A 96 -2.94 11.89 -18.57
C TRP A 96 -1.63 12.56 -18.15
N GLN A 97 -0.54 12.19 -18.82
CA GLN A 97 0.76 12.85 -18.69
C GLN A 97 1.12 13.46 -20.04
N ASP A 98 1.67 14.66 -20.08
CA ASP A 98 1.90 15.38 -21.35
C ASP A 98 2.74 14.58 -22.35
N TRP A 99 3.71 13.80 -21.86
CA TRP A 99 4.57 12.96 -22.70
C TRP A 99 3.83 11.76 -23.35
N PHE A 100 2.60 11.45 -22.93
CA PHE A 100 1.75 10.45 -23.58
C PHE A 100 1.39 10.84 -25.01
N ILE A 101 1.44 12.12 -25.38
CA ILE A 101 1.18 12.57 -26.75
C ILE A 101 2.07 11.88 -27.79
N ASN A 102 3.28 11.46 -27.38
CA ASN A 102 4.23 10.73 -28.22
C ASN A 102 3.78 9.29 -28.53
N HIS A 103 2.86 8.75 -27.73
CA HIS A 103 2.34 7.38 -27.84
C HIS A 103 0.87 7.37 -28.33
N PHE A 104 0.11 8.42 -27.99
CA PHE A 104 -1.31 8.58 -28.32
C PHE A 104 -1.51 9.95 -28.98
N PRO A 105 -1.30 10.08 -30.30
CA PRO A 105 -1.30 11.36 -31.01
C PRO A 105 -2.64 12.12 -30.99
N LEU A 106 -3.74 11.43 -30.68
CA LEU A 106 -5.07 12.05 -30.50
C LEU A 106 -5.30 12.54 -29.06
N GLY A 107 -4.27 12.49 -28.21
CA GLY A 107 -4.28 13.02 -26.86
C GLY A 107 -5.09 12.18 -25.87
N LYS A 108 -5.60 12.83 -24.82
CA LYS A 108 -6.38 12.19 -23.75
C LYS A 108 -7.67 11.49 -24.22
N ASP A 109 -8.18 11.86 -25.40
CA ASP A 109 -9.36 11.27 -26.04
C ASP A 109 -9.01 10.22 -27.11
N ASP A 110 -7.73 9.85 -27.25
CA ASP A 110 -7.30 8.79 -28.16
C ASP A 110 -8.06 7.49 -27.84
N PRO A 111 -8.71 6.85 -28.84
CA PRO A 111 -9.51 5.65 -28.62
C PRO A 111 -8.65 4.44 -28.25
N THR A 112 -7.36 4.48 -28.57
CA THR A 112 -6.43 3.40 -28.24
C THR A 112 -5.84 3.55 -26.84
N TYR A 113 -5.89 4.74 -26.23
CA TYR A 113 -5.37 4.98 -24.88
C TYR A 113 -6.28 4.36 -23.80
N CYS A 114 -5.71 3.51 -22.95
CA CYS A 114 -6.37 3.01 -21.75
C CYS A 114 -5.42 3.02 -20.53
N ILE A 115 -6.03 2.86 -19.35
CA ILE A 115 -5.33 2.77 -18.06
C ILE A 115 -5.35 1.32 -17.58
N ILE A 116 -4.23 0.84 -17.08
CA ILE A 116 -4.16 -0.38 -16.28
C ILE A 116 -4.24 0.04 -14.82
N LYS A 117 -5.30 -0.35 -14.12
CA LYS A 117 -5.40 -0.27 -12.65
C LYS A 117 -4.98 -1.62 -12.07
N PHE A 118 -3.91 -1.63 -11.29
CA PHE A 118 -3.45 -2.80 -10.54
C PHE A 118 -3.88 -2.68 -9.08
N THR A 119 -4.40 -3.77 -8.51
CA THR A 119 -4.77 -3.89 -7.09
C THR A 119 -4.01 -5.07 -6.47
N THR A 120 -3.24 -4.77 -5.43
CA THR A 120 -2.40 -5.76 -4.76
C THR A 120 -3.22 -6.73 -3.91
N LYS A 121 -2.78 -7.99 -3.87
CA LYS A 121 -3.29 -9.03 -2.96
C LYS A 121 -2.23 -9.48 -1.97
N ARG A 122 -0.99 -9.65 -2.44
CA ARG A 122 0.15 -10.14 -1.65
C ARG A 122 1.40 -9.33 -1.95
N VAL A 123 2.22 -9.13 -0.93
CA VAL A 123 3.47 -8.40 -0.99
C VAL A 123 4.59 -9.30 -0.52
N SER A 124 5.68 -9.32 -1.27
CA SER A 124 6.96 -9.91 -0.89
C SER A 124 8.02 -8.83 -1.06
N LEU A 125 8.85 -8.58 -0.06
CA LEU A 125 9.84 -7.51 -0.10
C LEU A 125 11.18 -7.96 0.47
N TRP A 126 12.22 -7.27 0.04
CA TRP A 126 13.53 -7.27 0.67
C TRP A 126 14.01 -5.82 0.76
N ILE A 127 14.02 -5.29 1.98
CA ILE A 127 14.36 -3.89 2.29
C ILE A 127 15.29 -3.90 3.50
N ASP A 128 16.36 -3.11 3.48
CA ASP A 128 17.31 -3.00 4.60
C ASP A 128 17.92 -4.35 5.05
N ARG A 129 18.06 -5.29 4.11
CA ARG A 129 18.50 -6.69 4.35
C ARG A 129 17.49 -7.55 5.12
N GLU A 130 16.25 -7.09 5.29
CA GLU A 130 15.15 -7.85 5.88
C GLU A 130 14.20 -8.36 4.79
N CYS A 131 13.76 -9.61 4.92
CA CYS A 131 12.74 -10.20 4.04
C CYS A 131 11.38 -10.23 4.75
N SER A 132 10.31 -9.95 4.00
CA SER A 132 8.94 -10.05 4.49
C SER A 132 7.97 -10.50 3.42
N GLU A 133 6.97 -11.25 3.84
CA GLU A 133 5.79 -11.58 3.04
C GLU A 133 4.51 -11.35 3.85
N PHE A 134 3.48 -10.81 3.20
CA PHE A 134 2.16 -10.56 3.79
C PHE A 134 1.08 -10.37 2.75
N THR A 135 -0.18 -10.56 3.15
CA THR A 135 -1.34 -10.19 2.35
C THR A 135 -1.82 -8.78 2.68
N ILE A 136 -2.51 -8.14 1.74
CA ILE A 136 -3.14 -6.83 2.00
C ILE A 136 -4.25 -6.97 3.06
N ASP A 137 -4.92 -8.10 3.14
CA ASP A 137 -5.94 -8.35 4.16
C ASP A 137 -5.36 -8.37 5.57
N GLU A 138 -4.16 -8.93 5.77
CA GLU A 138 -3.44 -8.85 7.06
C GLU A 138 -3.12 -7.42 7.48
N VAL A 139 -2.78 -6.54 6.52
CA VAL A 139 -2.49 -5.13 6.78
C VAL A 139 -3.76 -4.35 7.11
N LEU A 140 -4.86 -4.69 6.43
CA LEU A 140 -6.14 -4.00 6.58
C LEU A 140 -7.02 -4.54 7.72
N HIS A 141 -6.60 -5.62 8.39
CA HIS A 141 -7.21 -6.07 9.64
C HIS A 141 -6.83 -5.12 10.78
N ILE A 142 -7.84 -4.58 11.45
CA ILE A 142 -7.66 -3.69 12.62
C ILE A 142 -7.10 -4.53 13.78
N GLN A 143 -5.95 -4.10 14.31
CA GLN A 143 -5.23 -4.84 15.36
C GLN A 143 -4.90 -3.98 16.59
N SER A 144 -5.01 -2.67 16.48
CA SER A 144 -4.74 -1.74 17.59
C SER A 144 -5.44 -0.41 17.38
N ALA A 145 -5.58 0.37 18.45
CA ALA A 145 -6.14 1.72 18.35
C ALA A 145 -5.21 2.70 17.61
N CYS A 146 -3.90 2.44 17.59
CA CYS A 146 -2.88 3.40 17.14
C CYS A 146 -2.32 3.13 15.73
N GLY A 147 -2.74 2.06 15.04
CA GLY A 147 -2.21 1.68 13.71
C GLY A 147 -0.99 0.76 13.76
N LEU A 148 -0.64 0.25 14.95
CA LEU A 148 0.36 -0.80 15.10
C LEU A 148 -0.23 -2.15 14.68
N LEU A 149 0.53 -2.92 13.90
CA LEU A 149 0.18 -4.30 13.57
C LEU A 149 0.66 -5.25 14.67
N CYS A 150 -0.19 -5.48 15.68
CA CYS A 150 0.14 -6.25 16.88
C CYS A 150 0.57 -7.70 16.60
N ASP A 151 0.05 -8.35 15.56
CA ASP A 151 0.44 -9.72 15.20
C ASP A 151 1.90 -9.83 14.76
N ARG A 152 2.47 -8.70 14.39
CA ARG A 152 3.86 -8.58 13.96
C ARG A 152 4.71 -7.81 14.97
N CYS A 153 4.17 -7.50 16.15
CA CYS A 153 4.88 -6.87 17.24
C CYS A 153 5.72 -7.88 18.01
N GLU A 154 6.99 -7.57 18.28
CA GLU A 154 7.89 -8.47 19.02
C GLU A 154 7.45 -8.67 20.48
N TYR A 155 6.88 -7.63 21.09
CA TYR A 155 6.37 -7.67 22.47
C TYR A 155 5.24 -8.67 22.69
N LYS A 156 4.48 -9.03 21.63
CA LYS A 156 3.46 -10.09 21.70
C LYS A 156 4.09 -11.44 22.06
N LYS A 157 5.24 -11.75 21.47
CA LYS A 157 5.99 -13.00 21.75
C LYS A 157 6.86 -12.89 22.99
N THR A 158 7.59 -11.78 23.16
CA THR A 158 8.60 -11.66 24.22
C THR A 158 8.00 -11.35 25.59
N HIS A 159 6.85 -10.68 25.66
CA HIS A 159 6.22 -10.23 26.91
C HIS A 159 4.78 -10.75 27.08
N GLY A 160 4.29 -11.62 26.18
CA GLY A 160 2.91 -12.12 26.25
C GLY A 160 1.86 -11.03 26.09
N CYS A 161 2.16 -9.95 25.36
CA CYS A 161 1.23 -8.84 25.17
C CYS A 161 -0.03 -9.30 24.41
N GLU A 162 -1.20 -9.24 25.05
CA GLU A 162 -2.49 -9.58 24.44
C GLU A 162 -3.02 -8.47 23.51
N GLY A 163 -2.46 -7.27 23.58
CA GLY A 163 -2.80 -6.14 22.70
C GLY A 163 -3.93 -5.26 23.25
N CYS A 164 -3.90 -3.97 22.88
CA CYS A 164 -4.76 -2.96 23.50
C CYS A 164 -6.27 -3.09 23.21
N ILE A 165 -6.66 -3.77 22.12
CA ILE A 165 -8.07 -4.00 21.80
C ILE A 165 -8.64 -5.05 22.75
N GLU A 166 -8.00 -6.22 22.82
CA GLU A 166 -8.41 -7.34 23.67
C GLU A 166 -8.39 -6.98 25.16
N THR A 167 -7.36 -6.26 25.60
CA THR A 167 -7.19 -5.90 27.01
C THR A 167 -7.89 -4.60 27.42
N LYS A 168 -8.74 -4.04 26.55
CA LYS A 168 -9.45 -2.77 26.81
C LYS A 168 -8.49 -1.67 27.27
N GLY A 169 -7.45 -1.43 26.48
CA GLY A 169 -6.51 -0.33 26.66
C GLY A 169 -5.30 -0.64 27.53
N HIS A 170 -5.08 -1.90 27.93
CA HIS A 170 -4.00 -2.30 28.82
C HIS A 170 -3.02 -3.29 28.15
N PRO A 171 -2.20 -2.88 27.16
CA PRO A 171 -1.12 -3.72 26.65
C PRO A 171 -0.11 -4.10 27.76
N PHE A 172 0.92 -4.87 27.41
CA PHE A 172 1.88 -5.41 28.39
C PHE A 172 2.53 -4.38 29.33
N TYR A 173 2.63 -3.12 28.92
CA TYR A 173 3.22 -2.03 29.71
C TYR A 173 2.21 -1.27 30.59
N GLY A 174 0.96 -1.70 30.66
CA GLY A 174 -0.11 -1.04 31.41
C GLY A 174 -1.02 -0.19 30.51
N GLU A 175 -1.63 0.85 31.09
CA GLU A 175 -2.63 1.68 30.42
C GLU A 175 -2.03 2.47 29.23
N CYS A 176 -2.65 2.32 28.06
CA CYS A 176 -2.26 2.99 26.83
C CYS A 176 -3.11 4.24 26.59
N SER A 177 -2.47 5.41 26.66
CA SER A 177 -3.14 6.70 26.52
C SER A 177 -3.85 6.89 25.15
N ILE A 178 -3.38 6.23 24.09
CA ILE A 178 -4.03 6.26 22.77
C ILE A 178 -5.29 5.39 22.75
N ALA A 179 -5.21 4.18 23.31
CA ALA A 179 -6.33 3.26 23.34
C ALA A 179 -7.47 3.79 24.24
N VAL A 180 -7.14 4.32 25.41
CA VAL A 180 -8.12 4.98 26.31
C VAL A 180 -8.83 6.12 25.61
N CYS A 181 -8.08 6.99 24.91
CA CYS A 181 -8.66 8.10 24.14
C CYS A 181 -9.65 7.64 23.06
N CYS A 182 -9.36 6.53 22.37
CA CYS A 182 -10.29 5.96 21.38
C CYS A 182 -11.55 5.43 22.06
N GLN A 183 -11.41 4.69 23.17
CA GLN A 183 -12.53 4.14 23.93
C GLN A 183 -13.46 5.21 24.49
N GLU A 184 -12.91 6.28 25.07
CA GLU A 184 -13.69 7.42 25.58
C GLU A 184 -14.51 8.11 24.47
N LYS A 185 -14.01 8.08 23.23
CA LYS A 185 -14.69 8.64 22.06
C LYS A 185 -15.58 7.62 21.33
N GLY A 186 -15.59 6.36 21.75
CA GLY A 186 -16.32 5.29 21.09
C GLY A 186 -15.72 4.83 19.76
N TYR A 187 -14.42 5.07 19.53
CA TYR A 187 -13.70 4.65 18.33
C TYR A 187 -12.97 3.32 18.56
N GLU A 188 -12.94 2.47 17.54
CA GLU A 188 -12.10 1.26 17.53
C GLU A 188 -10.63 1.63 17.29
N HIS A 189 -10.39 2.60 16.41
CA HIS A 189 -9.06 3.12 16.14
C HIS A 189 -9.03 4.63 15.85
N CYS A 190 -7.84 5.22 15.95
CA CYS A 190 -7.64 6.65 15.74
C CYS A 190 -8.03 7.16 14.35
N GLY A 191 -8.20 6.28 13.37
CA GLY A 191 -8.61 6.62 11.99
C GLY A 191 -10.04 7.11 11.87
N GLU A 192 -10.88 6.79 12.85
CA GLU A 192 -12.26 7.29 12.97
C GLU A 192 -12.32 8.74 13.44
N CYS A 193 -11.22 9.24 14.01
CA CYS A 193 -11.18 10.59 14.55
C CYS A 193 -11.06 11.62 13.42
N SER A 194 -12.01 12.55 13.34
CA SER A 194 -11.99 13.66 12.37
C SER A 194 -10.78 14.59 12.50
N GLN A 195 -10.08 14.55 13.64
CA GLN A 195 -8.86 15.32 13.88
C GLN A 195 -7.58 14.54 13.59
N MET A 196 -7.65 13.36 12.96
CA MET A 196 -6.45 12.54 12.70
C MET A 196 -5.52 13.18 11.63
N PRO A 197 -4.20 13.27 11.87
CA PRO A 197 -3.51 12.96 13.13
C PRO A 197 -3.63 14.13 14.13
N CYS A 198 -4.18 13.87 15.31
CA CYS A 198 -4.18 14.86 16.39
C CYS A 198 -2.80 14.93 17.03
N GLU A 199 -2.50 15.99 17.78
CA GLU A 199 -1.19 16.20 18.41
C GLU A 199 -0.72 14.99 19.23
N LYS A 200 -1.60 14.40 20.05
CA LYS A 200 -1.32 13.20 20.84
C LYS A 200 -0.85 12.01 20.00
N LEU A 201 -1.56 11.74 18.89
CA LEU A 201 -1.22 10.63 18.00
C LEU A 201 0.04 10.94 17.18
N HIS A 202 0.17 12.20 16.75
CA HIS A 202 1.34 12.66 16.03
C HIS A 202 2.60 12.53 16.88
N GLU A 203 2.59 12.98 18.13
CA GLU A 203 3.73 12.81 19.05
C GLU A 203 4.03 11.32 19.30
N TYR A 204 3.00 10.50 19.47
CA TYR A 204 3.15 9.06 19.68
C TYR A 204 3.81 8.33 18.49
N SER A 205 3.60 8.81 17.26
CA SER A 205 4.14 8.20 16.03
C SER A 205 5.43 8.88 15.52
N CYS A 206 5.49 10.21 15.60
CA CYS A 206 6.50 11.05 14.96
C CYS A 206 7.39 11.81 15.95
N GLY A 207 7.19 11.65 17.26
CA GLY A 207 8.07 12.21 18.28
C GLY A 207 9.50 11.65 18.23
N ASP A 208 10.28 11.98 19.26
CA ASP A 208 11.69 11.58 19.36
C ASP A 208 11.94 10.48 20.41
N SER A 209 10.87 9.90 20.97
CA SER A 209 11.00 8.78 21.89
C SER A 209 11.48 7.52 21.18
N GLU A 210 12.08 6.59 21.92
CA GLU A 210 12.53 5.31 21.37
C GLU A 210 11.39 4.43 20.82
N HIS A 211 10.15 4.68 21.25
CA HIS A 211 8.95 3.94 20.85
C HIS A 211 8.19 4.57 19.67
N CYS A 212 8.71 5.69 19.13
CA CYS A 212 8.18 6.31 17.91
C CYS A 212 8.52 5.49 16.66
N ASP A 213 7.78 5.73 15.58
CA ASP A 213 7.96 5.00 14.33
C ASP A 213 9.28 5.35 13.64
N LYS A 214 9.81 4.38 12.90
CA LYS A 214 11.06 4.51 12.11
C LYS A 214 10.86 3.81 10.76
N PRO A 215 10.39 4.50 9.71
CA PRO A 215 10.25 5.95 9.59
C PRO A 215 9.09 6.55 10.39
N LYS A 216 9.24 7.82 10.78
CA LYS A 216 8.20 8.57 11.51
C LYS A 216 6.89 8.56 10.73
N GLY A 217 5.77 8.35 11.41
CA GLY A 217 4.45 8.33 10.79
C GLY A 217 3.97 6.97 10.27
N ALA A 218 4.77 5.89 10.39
CA ALA A 218 4.43 4.60 9.80
C ALA A 218 3.05 4.07 10.23
N ARG A 219 2.68 4.19 11.51
CA ARG A 219 1.36 3.77 12.00
C ARG A 219 0.21 4.67 11.52
N LEU A 220 0.50 5.94 11.20
CA LEU A 220 -0.50 6.86 10.65
C LEU A 220 -0.98 6.42 9.27
N ASN A 221 -0.08 5.86 8.46
CA ASN A 221 -0.46 5.35 7.14
C ASN A 221 -1.35 4.11 7.25
N ILE A 222 -1.09 3.23 8.21
CA ILE A 222 -2.00 2.11 8.53
C ILE A 222 -3.39 2.63 8.93
N LEU A 223 -3.45 3.63 9.82
CA LEU A 223 -4.72 4.23 10.23
C LEU A 223 -5.47 4.87 9.06
N ARG A 224 -4.77 5.54 8.13
CA ARG A 224 -5.38 6.08 6.89
C ARG A 224 -5.97 4.97 6.04
N CYS A 225 -5.31 3.82 5.95
CA CYS A 225 -5.83 2.66 5.23
C CYS A 225 -7.07 2.07 5.89
N TRP A 226 -7.11 1.97 7.22
CA TRP A 226 -8.29 1.51 7.95
C TRP A 226 -9.46 2.49 7.85
N ALA A 227 -9.20 3.80 7.91
CA ALA A 227 -10.23 4.84 7.77
C ALA A 227 -10.94 4.81 6.40
N LYS A 228 -10.25 4.40 5.33
CA LYS A 228 -10.85 4.24 3.98
C LYS A 228 -11.88 3.09 3.90
N ARG A 229 -11.99 2.24 4.93
CA ARG A 229 -12.94 1.11 4.99
C ARG A 229 -14.26 1.43 5.70
N ILE A 230 -14.40 2.64 6.24
CA ILE A 230 -15.58 3.12 6.99
C ILE A 230 -16.56 3.79 6.04
#